data_AF-A0A7C2GWT6-F1
#
_entry.id   AF-A0A7C2GWT6-F1
#
_cell.length_a   1.000
_cell.length_b   1.000
_cell.length_c   1.000
_cell.angle_alpha   90.00
_cell.angle_beta   90.00
_cell.angle_gamma   90.00
#
_symmetry.space_group_name_H-M   'P 1'
#
loop_
_entity.id
_entity.type
_entity.pdbx_description
1 polymer ?
#
loop_
_entity_poly.entity_id
_entity_poly.type
_entity_poly.pdbx_seq_one_letter_code
_entity_poly.pdbx_strand_id
1 'polypeptide(L)'
;MKLSDWARKQGISYLTAWRWFKAGKLPVPARQLPTGTILVEEPNPEGRTVLYARVSSADQKDDLQRQVQRLEAVAREQGWTAFDVARRALEAMECG
;
A
#
# COMPACT_ATOMS: atom_id res chain seq x y z
N MET A 1 -11.26 2.56 8.29
CA MET A 1 -12.52 2.43 7.49
C MET A 1 -13.74 2.41 8.40
N LYS A 2 -14.97 2.67 7.92
CA LYS A 2 -16.18 2.50 8.77
C LYS A 2 -16.44 1.02 9.06
N LEU A 3 -17.04 0.70 10.21
CA LEU A 3 -17.40 -0.68 10.58
C LEU A 3 -18.28 -1.37 9.53
N SER A 4 -19.19 -0.63 8.88
CA SER A 4 -20.03 -1.15 7.80
C SER A 4 -19.24 -1.61 6.59
N ASP A 5 -18.19 -0.87 6.23
CA ASP A 5 -17.35 -1.19 5.08
C ASP A 5 -16.42 -2.36 5.41
N TRP A 6 -15.90 -2.38 6.64
CA TRP A 6 -15.15 -3.52 7.14
C TRP A 6 -15.99 -4.80 7.16
N ALA A 7 -17.22 -4.74 7.69
CA ALA A 7 -18.12 -5.89 7.72
C ALA A 7 -18.39 -6.45 6.31
N ARG A 8 -18.64 -5.56 5.33
CA ARG A 8 -18.78 -5.92 3.92
C ARG A 8 -17.53 -6.60 3.37
N LYS A 9 -16.34 -6.05 3.65
CA LYS A 9 -15.05 -6.63 3.24
C LYS A 9 -14.84 -8.05 3.80
N GLN A 10 -15.25 -8.29 5.04
CA GLN A 10 -15.16 -9.60 5.69
C GLN A 10 -16.30 -10.56 5.32
N GLY A 11 -17.27 -10.14 4.50
CA GLY A 11 -18.41 -10.97 4.12
C GLY A 11 -19.43 -11.21 5.23
N ILE A 12 -19.48 -10.35 6.26
CA ILE A 12 -20.41 -10.47 7.40
C ILE A 12 -21.41 -9.31 7.44
N SER A 13 -22.56 -9.53 8.09
CA SER A 13 -23.53 -8.47 8.30
C SER A 13 -22.98 -7.37 9.23
N TYR A 14 -23.42 -6.13 9.03
CA TYR A 14 -23.11 -5.02 9.93
C TYR A 14 -23.53 -5.31 11.38
N LEU A 15 -24.69 -5.96 11.58
CA LEU A 15 -25.19 -6.29 12.92
C LEU A 15 -24.26 -7.27 13.64
N THR A 16 -23.69 -8.24 12.92
CA THR A 16 -22.68 -9.17 13.46
C THR A 16 -21.45 -8.40 13.93
N ALA A 17 -20.89 -7.54 13.07
CA ALA A 17 -19.71 -6.73 13.39
C ALA A 17 -19.98 -5.77 14.58
N TRP A 18 -21.16 -5.17 14.64
CA TRP A 18 -21.57 -4.29 15.74
C TRP A 18 -21.66 -5.05 17.08
N ARG A 19 -22.24 -6.26 17.08
CA ARG A 19 -22.27 -7.13 18.27
C ARG A 19 -20.88 -7.49 18.75
N TRP A 20 -19.95 -7.79 17.83
CA TRP A 20 -18.56 -8.08 18.18
C TRP A 20 -17.86 -6.88 18.77
N PHE A 21 -18.03 -5.70 18.18
CA PHE A 21 -17.48 -4.45 18.73
C PHE A 21 -17.99 -4.17 20.15
N LYS A 22 -19.32 -4.26 20.37
CA LYS A 22 -19.92 -4.06 21.69
C LYS A 22 -19.47 -5.09 22.72
N ALA A 23 -19.15 -6.31 22.28
CA ALA A 23 -18.61 -7.37 23.14
C ALA A 23 -17.08 -7.30 23.34
N GLY A 24 -16.38 -6.37 22.68
CA GLY A 24 -14.91 -6.30 22.70
C GLY A 24 -14.23 -7.48 21.99
N LYS A 25 -14.95 -8.18 21.09
CA LYS A 25 -14.49 -9.39 20.38
C LYS A 25 -14.09 -9.12 18.92
N LEU A 26 -13.97 -7.86 18.53
CA LEU A 26 -13.55 -7.53 17.17
C LEU A 26 -12.09 -7.99 16.99
N PRO A 27 -11.74 -8.71 15.91
CA PRO A 27 -10.38 -9.23 15.71
C PRO A 27 -9.36 -8.16 15.29
N VAL A 28 -9.81 -6.91 15.16
CA VAL A 28 -9.01 -5.76 14.72
C VAL A 28 -9.26 -4.58 15.65
N PRO A 29 -8.29 -3.67 15.81
CA PRO A 29 -8.49 -2.45 16.56
C PRO A 29 -9.63 -1.61 15.96
N ALA A 30 -10.48 -1.09 16.84
CA ALA A 30 -11.56 -0.20 16.45
C ALA A 30 -11.88 0.77 17.58
N ARG A 31 -12.32 1.98 17.21
CA ARG A 31 -12.72 3.02 18.16
C ARG A 31 -14.04 3.66 17.75
N GLN A 32 -14.83 4.04 18.74
CA GLN A 32 -16.06 4.79 18.54
C GLN A 32 -15.79 6.28 18.70
N LEU A 33 -16.19 7.07 17.70
CA LEU A 33 -16.18 8.53 17.78
C LEU A 33 -17.29 9.04 18.70
N PRO A 34 -17.19 10.28 19.24
CA PRO A 34 -18.27 10.90 20.01
C PRO A 34 -19.61 10.96 19.25
N THR A 35 -19.58 11.00 17.92
CA THR A 35 -20.76 10.97 17.05
C THR A 35 -21.41 9.59 16.92
N GLY A 36 -20.85 8.57 17.57
CA GLY A 36 -21.31 7.18 17.52
C GLY A 36 -20.76 6.36 16.36
N THR A 37 -20.05 6.98 15.41
CA THR A 37 -19.44 6.27 14.26
C THR A 37 -18.28 5.38 14.74
N ILE A 38 -18.30 4.10 14.35
CA ILE A 38 -17.23 3.14 14.67
C ILE A 38 -16.25 3.09 13.50
N LEU A 39 -14.99 3.43 13.79
CA LEU A 39 -13.87 3.36 12.88
C LEU A 39 -13.04 2.11 13.19
N VAL A 40 -12.82 1.29 12.17
CA VAL A 40 -11.93 0.12 12.20
C VAL A 40 -10.58 0.54 11.65
N GLU A 41 -9.54 0.28 12.44
CA GLU A 41 -8.13 0.50 12.13
C GLU A 41 -7.53 -0.85 11.73
N GLU A 42 -7.94 -1.35 10.56
CA GLU A 42 -7.34 -2.55 10.00
C GLU A 42 -5.90 -2.22 9.62
N PRO A 43 -4.88 -2.90 10.21
CA PRO A 43 -3.52 -2.75 9.74
C PRO A 43 -3.52 -3.14 8.26
N ASN A 44 -3.04 -2.24 7.41
CA ASN A 44 -2.81 -2.59 6.01
C ASN A 44 -1.93 -3.85 6.03
N PRO A 45 -2.33 -4.98 5.41
CA PRO A 45 -1.42 -6.10 5.29
C PRO A 45 -0.11 -5.54 4.77
N GLU A 46 0.99 -5.82 5.45
CA GLU A 46 2.32 -5.26 5.21
C GLU A 46 2.72 -5.45 3.74
N GLY A 47 2.23 -4.56 2.89
CA GLY A 47 2.46 -4.56 1.47
C GLY A 47 3.75 -3.80 1.27
N ARG A 48 4.77 -4.49 0.77
CA ARG A 48 6.02 -3.86 0.38
C ARG A 48 5.77 -3.00 -0.86
N THR A 49 5.94 -1.68 -0.74
CA THR A 49 5.92 -0.79 -1.89
C THR A 49 7.23 -0.96 -2.66
N VAL A 50 7.17 -1.20 -3.97
CA VAL A 50 8.36 -1.30 -4.83
C VAL A 50 8.24 -0.31 -5.97
N LEU A 51 9.23 0.55 -6.11
CA LEU A 51 9.42 1.44 -7.25
C LEU A 51 10.21 0.69 -8.31
N TYR A 52 9.65 0.55 -9.51
CA TYR A 52 10.29 -0.15 -10.62
C TYR A 52 10.70 0.81 -11.73
N ALA A 53 11.95 0.74 -12.15
CA ALA A 53 12.48 1.52 -13.27
C ALA A 53 13.26 0.62 -14.24
N ARG A 54 13.14 0.90 -15.54
CA ARG A 54 13.84 0.13 -16.58
C ARG A 54 14.30 1.00 -17.74
N VAL A 55 15.46 0.65 -18.30
CA VAL A 55 15.98 1.20 -19.56
C VAL A 55 16.25 0.09 -20.59
N SER A 56 16.25 0.46 -21.87
CA SER A 56 16.41 -0.45 -23.01
C SER A 56 17.87 -0.73 -23.37
N SER A 57 18.81 0.07 -22.88
CA SER A 57 20.25 -0.15 -23.03
C SER A 57 20.96 0.03 -21.70
N ALA A 58 22.01 -0.77 -21.48
CA ALA A 58 22.90 -0.64 -20.34
C ALA A 58 23.68 0.68 -20.31
N ASP A 59 23.76 1.41 -21.43
CA ASP A 59 24.44 2.71 -21.50
C ASP A 59 23.58 3.86 -20.94
N GLN A 60 22.28 3.64 -20.76
CA GLN A 60 21.32 4.65 -20.27
C GLN A 60 21.24 4.71 -18.74
N LYS A 61 22.37 4.51 -18.04
CA LYS A 61 22.41 4.47 -16.57
C LYS A 61 21.97 5.79 -15.95
N ASP A 62 22.36 6.90 -16.54
CA ASP A 62 22.00 8.24 -16.06
C ASP A 62 20.50 8.48 -16.19
N ASP A 63 19.88 8.03 -17.28
CA ASP A 63 18.43 8.12 -17.46
C ASP A 63 17.69 7.23 -16.45
N LEU A 64 18.20 6.02 -16.20
CA LEU A 64 17.65 5.12 -15.18
C LEU A 64 17.72 5.73 -13.78
N GLN A 65 18.84 6.38 -13.44
CA GLN A 65 19.02 7.10 -12.18
C GLN A 65 17.99 8.23 -12.05
N ARG A 66 17.79 9.04 -13.10
CA ARG A 66 16.81 10.14 -13.11
C ARG A 66 15.37 9.62 -12.96
N GLN A 67 15.02 8.51 -13.63
CA GLN A 67 13.71 7.88 -13.48
C GLN A 67 13.45 7.44 -12.04
N VAL A 68 14.44 6.81 -11.39
CA VAL A 68 14.34 6.41 -9.99
C VAL A 68 14.14 7.61 -9.08
N GLN A 69 14.95 8.66 -9.22
CA GLN A 69 14.82 9.88 -8.40
C GLN A 69 13.43 10.50 -8.51
N ARG A 70 12.85 10.52 -9.72
CA ARG A 70 11.49 10.99 -9.94
C ARG A 70 10.43 10.11 -9.26
N LEU A 71 10.58 8.80 -9.34
CA LEU A 71 9.66 7.86 -8.68
C LEU A 71 9.73 8.00 -7.16
N GLU A 72 10.92 8.17 -6.59
CA GLU A 72 11.06 8.39 -5.15
C GLU A 72 10.44 9.72 -4.70
N ALA A 73 10.57 10.79 -5.49
CA ALA A 73 9.94 12.08 -5.19
C ALA A 73 8.41 11.94 -5.13
N VAL A 74 7.81 11.29 -6.14
CA VAL A 74 6.36 11.03 -6.16
C VAL A 74 5.94 10.14 -5.00
N ALA A 75 6.70 9.08 -4.69
CA ALA A 75 6.39 8.20 -3.56
C ALA A 75 6.35 8.97 -2.23
N ARG A 76 7.32 9.87 -2.01
CA ARG A 76 7.34 10.73 -0.82
C ARG A 76 6.18 11.71 -0.79
N GLU A 77 5.81 12.32 -1.92
CA GLU A 77 4.62 13.19 -2.01
C GLU A 77 3.32 12.44 -1.70
N GLN A 78 3.23 11.16 -2.05
CA GLN A 78 2.10 10.29 -1.72
C GLN A 78 2.12 9.75 -0.27
N GLY A 79 3.14 10.11 0.52
CA GLY A 79 3.31 9.67 1.90
C GLY A 79 3.80 8.22 2.04
N TRP A 80 4.33 7.61 0.97
CA TRP A 80 4.97 6.31 1.04
C TRP A 80 6.38 6.48 1.62
N THR A 81 6.57 6.07 2.87
CA THR A 81 7.83 6.23 3.60
C THR A 81 8.69 4.95 3.61
N ALA A 82 8.10 3.81 3.27
CA ALA A 82 8.78 2.52 3.18
C ALA A 82 8.60 1.95 1.76
N PHE A 83 9.63 2.05 0.93
CA PHE A 83 9.65 1.46 -0.40
C PHE A 83 11.04 0.98 -0.81
N ASP A 84 11.08 -0.02 -1.68
CA ASP A 84 12.31 -0.50 -2.30
C ASP A 84 12.38 -0.11 -3.77
N VAL A 85 13.59 -0.05 -4.32
CA VAL A 85 13.79 0.29 -5.74
C VAL A 85 14.32 -0.92 -6.50
N ALA A 86 13.55 -1.39 -7.46
CA ALA A 86 13.95 -2.42 -8.42
C ALA A 86 14.35 -1.76 -9.76
N ARG A 87 15.56 -2.04 -10.24
CA ARG A 87 16.12 -1.47 -11.48
C ARG A 87 16.44 -2.57 -12.47
N ARG A 88 16.17 -2.35 -13.76
CA ARG A 88 16.55 -3.27 -14.83
C ARG A 88 17.14 -2.52 -16.03
N ALA A 89 18.32 -2.93 -16.48
CA ALA A 89 18.82 -2.60 -17.80
C ALA A 89 18.71 -3.84 -18.68
N LEU A 90 18.30 -3.67 -19.94
CA LEU A 90 18.50 -4.73 -20.94
C LEU A 90 19.98 -4.75 -21.29
N GLU A 91 20.63 -5.91 -21.15
CA GLU A 91 21.90 -6.17 -21.83
C GLU A 91 21.60 -6.15 -23.33
N ALA A 92 22.28 -5.24 -24.05
CA ALA A 92 22.29 -5.33 -25.49
C ALA A 92 22.98 -6.64 -25.83
N MET A 93 22.21 -7.61 -26.32
CA MET A 93 22.76 -8.79 -26.97
C MET A 93 23.52 -8.26 -28.19
N GLU A 94 24.85 -8.20 -28.07
CA GLU A 94 25.72 -7.90 -29.20
C GLU A 94 25.48 -9.00 -30.24
N CYS A 95 24.66 -8.70 -31.26
CA CYS A 95 24.61 -9.49 -32.48
C CYS A 95 25.92 -9.23 -33.22
N GLY A 96 26.95 -10.02 -32.89
CA GLY A 96 28.16 -10.18 -33.68
C GLY A 96 27.95 -11.11 -34.87
#